data_AF-A0A1F7FXW2-F1
#
_entry.id   AF-A0A1F7FXW2-F1
#
_cell.length_a   1.000
_cell.length_b   1.000
_cell.length_c   1.000
_cell.angle_alpha   90.00
_cell.angle_beta   90.00
_cell.angle_gamma   90.00
#
_symmetry.space_group_name_H-M   'P 1'
#
loop_
_entity.id
_entity.type
_entity.pdbx_description
1 polymer ?
#
loop_
_entity_poly.entity_id
_entity_poly.type
_entity_poly.pdbx_seq_one_letter_code
_entity_poly.pdbx_strand_id
1 'polypeptide(L)'
;RDVRKKDVHPATFPISLSKRVISLFTHEGELVLDPFVGSGTTLVAARDLSRNAVGFDLQPEYVELCRSRLAAEPSLLATSRQVAVEDDALNIHYYLPRESVSLIWTSPPYANLLNRARKNKSRRNRNNEQLGKVEQYSQHPRDLGTMDLAKYTQAMGDIFELLLPLLRPKAHCVVNVPDMWWQNQRITLHVSLIEEMRKRGYELRNVIIWDRTNVVNQIGIFG
;
A
#
# COMPACT_ATOMS: atom_id res chain seq x y z
N ARG A 1 1.24 14.30 11.09
CA ARG A 1 0.26 13.28 10.67
C ARG A 1 0.76 12.46 9.48
N ASP A 2 1.12 13.10 8.37
CA ASP A 2 1.83 12.42 7.27
C ASP A 2 3.26 12.09 7.73
N VAL A 3 3.59 10.81 7.92
CA VAL A 3 4.95 10.36 8.28
C VAL A 3 5.76 10.30 6.99
N ARG A 4 6.28 11.44 6.55
CA ARG A 4 7.28 11.50 5.47
C ARG A 4 8.71 11.58 6.00
N LYS A 5 8.95 11.11 7.23
CA LYS A 5 10.32 10.86 7.69
C LYS A 5 10.78 9.58 7.01
N LYS A 6 11.58 9.74 5.95
CA LYS A 6 12.15 8.64 5.15
C LYS A 6 12.95 7.63 6.00
N ASP A 7 13.37 8.03 7.20
CA ASP A 7 14.13 7.20 8.13
C ASP A 7 13.28 6.18 8.91
N VAL A 8 11.93 6.30 8.88
CA VAL A 8 11.00 5.42 9.62
C VAL A 8 10.15 4.55 8.67
N HIS A 9 9.73 5.08 7.52
CA HIS A 9 9.06 4.31 6.47
C HIS A 9 9.12 5.06 5.13
N PRO A 10 9.85 4.58 4.11
CA PRO A 10 10.10 5.37 2.89
C PRO A 10 8.95 5.40 1.88
N ALA A 11 7.94 4.53 2.05
CA ALA A 11 6.91 4.26 1.04
C ALA A 11 5.46 4.55 1.49
N THR A 12 5.22 5.51 2.40
CA THR A 12 3.84 5.89 2.76
C THR A 12 3.25 6.82 1.72
N PHE A 13 2.08 6.48 1.16
CA PHE A 13 1.29 7.42 0.36
C PHE A 13 0.60 8.46 1.27
N PRO A 14 0.21 9.64 0.75
CA PRO A 14 -0.37 10.69 1.57
C PRO A 14 -1.72 10.28 2.17
N ILE A 15 -1.93 10.66 3.43
CA ILE A 15 -3.23 10.40 4.10
C ILE A 15 -4.42 11.01 3.34
N SER A 16 -4.25 12.13 2.65
CA SER A 16 -5.31 12.77 1.86
C SER A 16 -5.76 11.92 0.67
N LEU A 17 -4.82 11.23 0.02
CA LEU A 17 -5.14 10.28 -1.05
C LEU A 17 -5.96 9.12 -0.48
N SER A 18 -5.52 8.56 0.66
CA SER A 18 -6.24 7.50 1.37
C SER A 18 -7.67 7.90 1.68
N LYS A 19 -7.87 9.08 2.28
CA LYS A 19 -9.19 9.60 2.63
C LYS A 19 -10.09 9.73 1.41
N ARG A 20 -9.54 10.26 0.31
CA ARG A 20 -10.29 10.41 -0.93
C ARG A 20 -10.79 9.06 -1.46
N VAL A 21 -9.92 8.05 -1.54
CA VAL A 21 -10.30 6.71 -2.01
C VAL A 21 -11.36 6.09 -1.09
N ILE A 22 -11.13 6.09 0.22
CA ILE A 22 -12.07 5.53 1.20
C ILE A 22 -13.44 6.22 1.09
N SER A 23 -13.47 7.56 1.01
CA SER A 23 -14.73 8.31 0.88
C SER A 23 -15.50 8.05 -0.41
N LEU A 24 -14.80 7.67 -1.50
CA LEU A 24 -15.44 7.40 -2.79
C LEU A 24 -16.13 6.04 -2.85
N PHE A 25 -15.61 5.05 -2.11
CA PHE A 25 -16.01 3.66 -2.24
C PHE A 25 -16.65 3.05 -0.99
N THR A 26 -16.79 3.83 0.10
CA THR A 26 -17.39 3.33 1.35
C THR A 26 -18.26 4.38 2.05
N HIS A 27 -19.17 3.89 2.87
CA HIS A 27 -19.97 4.66 3.83
C HIS A 27 -19.40 4.54 5.26
N GLU A 28 -19.88 5.38 6.18
CA GLU A 28 -19.50 5.28 7.59
C GLU A 28 -19.88 3.92 8.18
N GLY A 29 -19.05 3.40 9.09
CA GLY A 29 -19.21 2.08 9.71
C GLY A 29 -18.82 0.90 8.82
N GLU A 30 -18.60 1.09 7.51
CA GLU A 30 -18.15 0.01 6.63
C GLU A 30 -16.70 -0.39 6.87
N LEU A 31 -16.34 -1.59 6.39
CA LEU A 31 -15.04 -2.21 6.60
C LEU A 31 -14.10 -1.98 5.41
N VAL A 32 -12.95 -1.38 5.70
CA VAL A 32 -11.80 -1.23 4.80
C VAL A 32 -10.73 -2.26 5.17
N LEU A 33 -10.21 -2.97 4.18
CA LEU A 33 -9.10 -3.92 4.33
C LEU A 33 -7.84 -3.38 3.66
N ASP A 34 -6.72 -3.41 4.38
CA ASP A 34 -5.38 -3.18 3.83
C ASP A 34 -4.50 -4.43 4.03
N PRO A 35 -4.28 -5.27 3.01
CA PRO A 35 -3.43 -6.46 3.13
C PRO A 35 -1.95 -6.17 3.38
N PHE A 36 -1.50 -4.92 3.21
CA PHE A 36 -0.09 -4.50 3.34
C PHE A 36 0.00 -3.17 4.11
N VAL A 37 -0.46 -3.18 5.36
CA VAL A 37 -0.78 -1.96 6.11
C VAL A 37 0.46 -1.09 6.41
N GLY A 38 1.65 -1.68 6.51
CA GLY A 38 2.88 -1.00 6.86
C GLY A 38 2.69 -0.08 8.08
N SER A 39 3.12 1.17 7.93
CA SER A 39 2.96 2.18 8.98
C SER A 39 1.52 2.57 9.36
N GLY A 40 0.46 2.05 8.72
CA GLY A 40 -0.92 2.30 9.15
C GLY A 40 -1.66 3.48 8.54
N THR A 41 -1.17 4.07 7.43
CA THR A 41 -1.84 5.24 6.82
C THR A 41 -3.31 4.97 6.46
N THR A 42 -3.61 3.78 5.94
CA THR A 42 -4.99 3.38 5.60
C THR A 42 -5.91 3.38 6.81
N LEU A 43 -5.48 2.75 7.91
CA LEU A 43 -6.27 2.64 9.15
C LEU A 43 -6.51 4.02 9.79
N VAL A 44 -5.49 4.87 9.81
CA VAL A 44 -5.63 6.26 10.30
C VAL A 44 -6.63 7.03 9.44
N ALA A 45 -6.56 6.91 8.11
CA ALA A 45 -7.50 7.56 7.21
C ALA A 45 -8.94 7.04 7.35
N ALA A 46 -9.11 5.73 7.54
CA ALA A 46 -10.41 5.11 7.76
C ALA A 46 -11.03 5.59 9.08
N ARG A 47 -10.25 5.62 10.17
CA ARG A 47 -10.68 6.15 11.48
C ARG A 47 -11.16 7.59 11.38
N ASP A 48 -10.38 8.44 10.72
CA ASP A 48 -10.71 9.86 10.53
C ASP A 48 -11.99 10.08 9.72
N LEU A 49 -12.43 9.06 8.98
CA LEU A 49 -13.68 9.04 8.23
C LEU A 49 -14.74 8.16 8.92
N SER A 50 -14.56 7.71 10.15
CA SER A 50 -15.53 6.83 10.83
C SER A 50 -15.80 5.51 10.10
N ARG A 51 -14.81 4.93 9.41
CA ARG A 51 -14.85 3.59 8.81
C ARG A 51 -14.07 2.60 9.68
N ASN A 52 -14.59 1.38 9.82
CA ASN A 52 -13.82 0.31 10.43
C ASN A 52 -12.70 -0.10 9.47
N ALA A 53 -11.51 -0.42 10.00
CA ALA A 53 -10.48 -1.00 9.15
C ALA A 53 -9.65 -2.07 9.85
N VAL A 54 -9.21 -3.01 9.04
CA VAL A 54 -8.26 -4.05 9.42
C VAL A 54 -7.08 -4.02 8.46
N GLY A 55 -5.88 -4.11 9.01
CA GLY A 55 -4.64 -4.07 8.27
C GLY A 55 -3.74 -5.24 8.64
N PHE A 56 -3.05 -5.79 7.66
CA PHE A 56 -2.11 -6.90 7.84
C PHE A 56 -0.72 -6.50 7.38
N ASP A 57 0.30 -6.90 8.14
CA ASP A 57 1.70 -6.80 7.71
C ASP A 57 2.49 -8.00 8.23
N LEU A 58 3.50 -8.42 7.47
CA LEU A 58 4.41 -9.50 7.85
C LEU A 58 5.46 -9.04 8.87
N GLN A 59 5.76 -7.74 8.92
CA GLN A 59 6.84 -7.20 9.76
C GLN A 59 6.30 -6.71 11.10
N PRO A 60 6.69 -7.33 12.24
CA PRO A 60 6.20 -6.92 13.56
C PRO A 60 6.51 -5.45 13.86
N GLU A 61 7.63 -4.92 13.37
CA GLU A 61 8.02 -3.53 13.58
C GLU A 61 7.02 -2.55 12.94
N TYR A 62 6.46 -2.89 11.77
CA TYR A 62 5.46 -2.06 11.11
C TYR A 62 4.09 -2.17 11.75
N VAL A 63 3.70 -3.37 12.20
CA VAL A 63 2.46 -3.55 12.97
C VAL A 63 2.51 -2.75 14.27
N GLU A 64 3.64 -2.79 14.99
CA GLU A 64 3.80 -2.04 16.23
C GLU A 64 3.83 -0.52 15.99
N LEU A 65 4.49 -0.07 14.91
CA LEU A 65 4.43 1.32 14.48
C LEU A 65 3.00 1.76 14.16
N CYS A 66 2.22 0.91 13.47
CA CYS A 66 0.81 1.18 13.16
C CYS A 66 -0.02 1.31 14.46
N ARG A 67 0.13 0.37 15.40
CA ARG A 67 -0.56 0.41 16.71
C ARG A 67 -0.20 1.66 17.51
N SER A 68 1.09 1.98 17.59
CA SER A 68 1.59 3.18 18.26
C SER A 68 1.01 4.46 17.66
N ARG A 69 0.91 4.55 16.32
CA ARG A 69 0.28 5.71 15.65
C ARG A 69 -1.21 5.82 15.92
N LEU A 70 -1.92 4.69 15.96
CA LEU A 70 -3.35 4.67 16.29
C LEU A 70 -3.59 5.07 17.75
N ALA A 71 -2.73 4.65 18.67
CA ALA A 71 -2.81 4.97 20.10
C ALA A 71 -2.43 6.42 20.41
N ALA A 72 -1.47 7.00 19.69
CA ALA A 72 -1.02 8.39 19.89
C ALA A 72 -2.05 9.45 19.44
N GLU A 73 -3.02 9.07 18.60
CA GLU A 73 -4.10 9.94 18.15
C GLU A 73 -5.47 9.39 18.58
N PRO A 74 -5.74 9.27 19.90
CA PRO A 74 -7.02 8.77 20.36
C PRO A 74 -8.10 9.77 19.98
N SER A 75 -9.04 9.34 19.14
CA SER A 75 -10.23 10.14 18.85
C SER A 75 -11.25 9.84 19.93
N LEU A 76 -11.53 10.83 20.79
CA LEU A 76 -12.54 10.76 21.86
C LEU A 76 -13.96 10.54 21.30
N LEU A 77 -14.16 10.74 20.00
CA LEU A 77 -15.40 10.54 19.27
C LEU A 77 -15.32 9.36 18.29
N ALA A 78 -14.29 8.51 18.37
CA ALA A 78 -14.15 7.39 17.44
C ALA A 78 -15.31 6.39 17.61
N THR A 79 -16.16 6.33 16.60
CA THR A 79 -17.23 5.33 16.45
C THR A 79 -16.76 4.09 15.67
N SER A 80 -15.52 4.08 15.19
CA SER A 80 -14.95 3.03 14.35
C SER A 80 -13.76 2.34 15.01
N ARG A 81 -13.56 1.06 14.66
CA ARG A 81 -12.50 0.21 15.17
C ARG A 81 -11.39 0.03 14.13
N GLN A 82 -10.15 0.13 14.58
CA GLN A 82 -8.95 -0.09 13.78
C GLN A 82 -8.17 -1.28 14.36
N VAL A 83 -7.84 -2.26 13.53
CA VAL A 83 -7.12 -3.47 13.96
C VAL A 83 -5.91 -3.71 13.05
N ALA A 84 -4.73 -3.77 13.64
CA ALA A 84 -3.49 -4.15 12.93
C ALA A 84 -3.05 -5.55 13.38
N VAL A 85 -2.92 -6.45 12.42
CA VAL A 85 -2.60 -7.88 12.59
C VAL A 85 -1.23 -8.17 12.00
N GLU A 86 -0.41 -8.91 12.75
CA GLU A 86 0.87 -9.44 12.29
C GLU A 86 0.64 -10.83 11.71
N ASP A 87 0.43 -10.90 10.40
CA ASP A 87 0.28 -12.16 9.67
C ASP A 87 0.49 -11.92 8.17
N ASP A 88 0.68 -13.01 7.42
CA ASP A 88 0.77 -12.99 5.97
C ASP A 88 -0.58 -12.63 5.33
N ALA A 89 -0.54 -11.86 4.25
CA ALA A 89 -1.73 -11.52 3.48
C ALA A 89 -2.45 -12.77 2.91
N LEU A 90 -1.72 -13.87 2.70
CA LEU A 90 -2.28 -15.18 2.32
C LEU A 90 -3.19 -15.80 3.39
N ASN A 91 -3.14 -15.34 4.64
CA ASN A 91 -3.93 -15.87 5.74
C ASN A 91 -5.18 -15.04 6.06
N ILE A 92 -5.37 -13.89 5.41
CA ILE A 92 -6.44 -12.92 5.74
C ILE A 92 -7.85 -13.55 5.67
N HIS A 93 -8.08 -14.48 4.74
CA HIS A 93 -9.38 -15.12 4.56
C HIS A 93 -9.81 -15.99 5.75
N TYR A 94 -8.90 -16.34 6.67
CA TYR A 94 -9.25 -17.00 7.93
C TYR A 94 -9.82 -16.04 8.98
N TYR A 95 -9.55 -14.74 8.87
CA TYR A 95 -9.92 -13.73 9.87
C TYR A 95 -11.25 -13.04 9.58
N LEU A 96 -11.65 -12.98 8.30
CA LEU A 96 -12.79 -12.18 7.86
C LEU A 96 -13.86 -13.08 7.23
N PRO A 97 -15.14 -12.84 7.55
CA PRO A 97 -16.22 -13.55 6.88
C PRO A 97 -16.30 -13.14 5.41
N ARG A 98 -16.84 -14.04 4.58
CA ARG A 98 -17.17 -13.73 3.17
C ARG A 98 -18.11 -12.53 3.11
N GLU A 99 -18.03 -11.76 2.03
CA GLU A 99 -18.90 -10.61 1.76
C GLU A 99 -18.98 -9.59 2.92
N SER A 100 -17.89 -9.37 3.64
CA SER A 100 -17.85 -8.45 4.79
C SER A 100 -17.11 -7.15 4.52
N VAL A 101 -16.20 -7.16 3.53
CA VAL A 101 -15.32 -6.04 3.18
C VAL A 101 -15.97 -5.16 2.10
N SER A 102 -16.05 -3.85 2.35
CA SER A 102 -16.60 -2.88 1.38
C SER A 102 -15.52 -2.29 0.47
N LEU A 103 -14.27 -2.26 0.93
CA LEU A 103 -13.14 -1.75 0.15
C LEU A 103 -11.86 -2.47 0.53
N ILE A 104 -11.13 -2.99 -0.46
CA ILE A 104 -9.70 -3.26 -0.32
C ILE A 104 -8.96 -2.03 -0.81
N TRP A 105 -8.15 -1.40 0.04
CA TRP A 105 -7.31 -0.26 -0.32
C TRP A 105 -5.91 -0.46 0.23
N THR A 106 -4.92 -0.46 -0.66
CA THR A 106 -3.55 -0.75 -0.26
C THR A 106 -2.52 -0.16 -1.22
N SER A 107 -1.27 -0.16 -0.76
CA SER A 107 -0.07 0.19 -1.52
C SER A 107 0.99 -0.89 -1.26
N PRO A 108 1.03 -1.96 -2.06
CA PRO A 108 1.86 -3.14 -1.78
C PRO A 108 3.37 -2.82 -1.79
N PRO A 109 4.19 -3.63 -1.09
CA PRO A 109 5.65 -3.51 -1.15
C PRO A 109 6.14 -3.89 -2.55
N TYR A 110 6.69 -2.91 -3.27
CA TYR A 110 7.00 -3.08 -4.70
C TYR A 110 8.23 -3.95 -4.93
N ALA A 111 8.09 -4.95 -5.82
CA ALA A 111 9.15 -5.81 -6.36
C ALA A 111 10.47 -5.06 -6.62
N ASN A 112 11.51 -5.41 -5.86
CA ASN A 112 12.92 -5.00 -6.01
C ASN A 112 13.17 -3.50 -6.17
N LEU A 113 12.28 -2.64 -5.67
CA LEU A 113 12.38 -1.19 -5.87
C LEU A 113 13.48 -0.53 -5.02
N LEU A 114 13.92 -1.22 -3.97
CA LEU A 114 14.86 -0.73 -2.96
C LEU A 114 16.21 -1.47 -2.95
N ASN A 115 16.32 -2.58 -3.71
CA ASN A 115 17.55 -3.33 -3.96
C ASN A 115 18.46 -2.67 -5.01
N ARG A 116 18.61 -1.34 -4.94
CA ARG A 116 19.66 -0.62 -5.66
C ARG A 116 20.26 0.46 -4.80
N ALA A 117 21.59 0.57 -4.83
CA ALA A 117 22.26 1.79 -4.44
C ALA A 117 21.67 2.96 -5.25
N ARG A 118 21.12 3.98 -4.58
CA ARG A 118 20.63 5.19 -5.27
C ARG A 118 21.78 5.80 -6.07
N LYS A 119 21.67 5.79 -7.40
CA LYS A 119 22.52 6.58 -8.29
C LYS A 119 22.00 8.01 -8.33
N ASN A 120 22.91 8.99 -8.37
CA ASN A 120 22.55 10.40 -8.37
C ASN A 120 21.71 10.70 -9.62
N LYS A 121 20.42 11.03 -9.43
CA LYS A 121 19.50 11.39 -10.53
C LYS A 121 19.69 12.83 -11.03
N SER A 122 20.57 13.59 -10.38
CA SER A 122 20.89 14.97 -10.72
C SER A 122 22.17 15.03 -11.56
N ARG A 123 22.13 15.77 -12.68
CA ARG A 123 23.33 16.18 -13.45
C ARG A 123 24.24 17.13 -12.66
N ARG A 124 23.73 17.73 -11.58
CA ARG A 124 24.51 18.52 -10.60
C ARG A 124 24.89 17.64 -9.43
N ASN A 125 26.15 17.67 -9.00
CA ASN A 125 26.62 16.99 -7.79
C ASN A 125 25.86 17.52 -6.57
N ARG A 126 24.78 16.85 -6.18
CA ARG A 126 24.07 17.07 -4.93
C ARG A 126 24.40 15.91 -4.02
N ASN A 127 25.16 16.18 -2.97
CA ASN A 127 25.46 15.21 -1.93
C ASN A 127 24.31 15.23 -0.91
N ASN A 128 23.19 14.62 -1.27
CA ASN A 128 22.15 14.32 -0.31
C ASN A 128 22.61 13.02 0.36
N GLU A 129 22.67 12.94 1.68
CA GLU A 129 23.19 11.82 2.55
C GLU A 129 22.56 10.41 2.33
N GLN A 130 21.90 10.22 1.19
CA GLN A 130 21.16 9.07 0.69
C GLN A 130 21.82 8.43 -0.55
N LEU A 131 22.93 8.99 -1.06
CA LEU A 131 23.71 8.40 -2.16
C LEU A 131 24.34 7.07 -1.70
N GLY A 132 24.05 5.97 -2.39
CA GLY A 132 24.62 4.66 -2.09
C GLY A 132 23.89 3.80 -1.03
N LYS A 133 22.90 4.34 -0.30
CA LYS A 133 22.13 3.56 0.68
C LYS A 133 21.13 2.62 0.00
N VAL A 134 21.11 1.36 0.43
CA VAL A 134 20.13 0.32 0.06
C VAL A 134 18.97 0.43 1.04
N GLU A 135 17.75 0.65 0.55
CA GLU A 135 16.52 0.79 1.36
C GLU A 135 15.83 -0.59 1.53
N GLN A 136 16.58 -1.69 1.59
CA GLN A 136 16.01 -3.04 1.71
C GLN A 136 15.76 -3.32 3.20
N TYR A 137 14.49 -3.29 3.63
CA TYR A 137 14.13 -3.43 5.06
C TYR A 137 13.97 -4.88 5.51
N SER A 138 13.71 -5.82 4.59
CA SER A 138 13.43 -7.21 4.93
C SER A 138 14.18 -8.20 4.04
N GLN A 139 14.61 -9.30 4.66
CA GLN A 139 15.22 -10.48 4.03
C GLN A 139 14.24 -11.67 3.99
N HIS A 140 12.96 -11.43 4.30
CA HIS A 140 11.97 -12.48 4.41
C HIS A 140 11.62 -13.03 3.01
N PRO A 141 11.59 -14.35 2.79
CA PRO A 141 11.39 -14.94 1.45
C PRO A 141 10.01 -14.66 0.86
N ARG A 142 9.01 -14.32 1.71
CA ARG A 142 7.65 -13.93 1.30
C ARG A 142 7.46 -12.42 1.18
N ASP A 143 8.51 -11.63 1.38
CA ASP A 143 8.43 -10.19 1.13
C ASP A 143 8.36 -9.95 -0.39
N LEU A 144 7.20 -9.45 -0.84
CA LEU A 144 6.95 -9.10 -2.24
C LEU A 144 7.99 -8.08 -2.75
N GLY A 145 8.55 -7.26 -1.85
CA GLY A 145 9.59 -6.28 -2.12
C GLY A 145 10.90 -6.87 -2.64
N THR A 146 11.14 -8.18 -2.52
CA THR A 146 12.38 -8.83 -2.98
C THR A 146 12.22 -9.61 -4.29
N MET A 147 10.99 -9.73 -4.79
CA MET A 147 10.66 -10.59 -5.93
C MET A 147 10.98 -9.93 -7.28
N ASP A 148 11.17 -10.74 -8.32
CA ASP A 148 11.12 -10.25 -9.69
C ASP A 148 9.66 -9.94 -10.10
N LEU A 149 9.47 -9.24 -11.22
CA LEU A 149 8.14 -8.79 -11.65
C LEU A 149 7.15 -9.94 -11.86
N ALA A 150 7.61 -11.07 -12.41
CA ALA A 150 6.74 -12.20 -12.72
C ALA A 150 6.25 -12.87 -11.43
N LYS A 151 7.17 -13.18 -10.50
CA LYS A 151 6.86 -13.76 -9.19
C LYS A 151 6.02 -12.81 -8.35
N TYR A 152 6.34 -11.52 -8.34
CA TYR A 152 5.54 -10.50 -7.67
C TYR A 152 4.10 -10.48 -8.18
N THR A 153 3.94 -10.47 -9.51
CA THR A 153 2.62 -10.42 -10.13
C THR A 153 1.82 -11.66 -9.77
N GLN A 154 2.42 -12.84 -9.86
CA GLN A 154 1.78 -14.10 -9.45
C GLN A 154 1.39 -14.09 -7.97
N ALA A 155 2.29 -13.70 -7.07
CA ALA A 155 2.02 -13.66 -5.63
C ALA A 155 0.89 -12.67 -5.28
N MET A 156 0.84 -11.52 -5.95
CA MET A 156 -0.29 -10.60 -5.84
C MET A 156 -1.58 -11.25 -6.36
N GLY A 157 -1.53 -11.97 -7.48
CA GLY A 157 -2.67 -12.76 -7.97
C GLY A 157 -3.19 -13.76 -6.93
N ASP A 158 -2.30 -14.55 -6.34
CA ASP A 158 -2.63 -15.59 -5.36
C ASP A 158 -3.24 -14.98 -4.08
N ILE A 159 -2.69 -13.86 -3.59
CA ILE A 159 -3.24 -13.14 -2.44
C ILE A 159 -4.65 -12.62 -2.77
N PHE A 160 -4.80 -11.89 -3.87
CA PHE A 160 -6.08 -11.25 -4.17
C PHE A 160 -7.17 -12.26 -4.56
N GLU A 161 -6.82 -13.42 -5.11
CA GLU A 161 -7.77 -14.51 -5.32
C GLU A 161 -8.44 -14.96 -4.00
N LEU A 162 -7.66 -15.06 -2.91
CA LEU A 162 -8.18 -15.40 -1.58
C LEU A 162 -9.00 -14.26 -0.95
N LEU A 163 -8.71 -13.00 -1.32
CA LEU A 163 -9.45 -11.83 -0.82
C LEU A 163 -10.77 -11.59 -1.56
N LEU A 164 -10.89 -12.05 -2.81
CA LEU A 164 -12.09 -11.80 -3.64
C LEU A 164 -13.40 -12.23 -2.96
N PRO A 165 -13.51 -13.42 -2.33
CA PRO A 165 -14.73 -13.82 -1.64
C PRO A 165 -15.09 -12.99 -0.40
N LEU A 166 -14.16 -12.20 0.13
CA LEU A 166 -14.38 -11.35 1.31
C LEU A 166 -15.09 -10.05 0.93
N LEU A 167 -15.02 -9.65 -0.34
CA LEU A 167 -15.65 -8.44 -0.85
C LEU A 167 -17.17 -8.62 -0.92
N ARG A 168 -17.92 -7.60 -0.45
CA ARG A 168 -19.36 -7.52 -0.69
C ARG A 168 -19.65 -7.47 -2.19
N PRO A 169 -20.84 -7.90 -2.65
CA PRO A 169 -21.28 -7.63 -4.01
C PRO A 169 -21.13 -6.14 -4.35
N LYS A 170 -20.45 -5.84 -5.47
CA LYS A 170 -20.14 -4.48 -5.96
C LYS A 170 -19.15 -3.67 -5.08
N ALA A 171 -18.49 -4.29 -4.12
CA ALA A 171 -17.36 -3.68 -3.42
C ALA A 171 -16.17 -3.46 -4.37
N HIS A 172 -15.26 -2.58 -3.96
CA HIS A 172 -14.13 -2.17 -4.79
C HIS A 172 -12.80 -2.68 -4.22
N CYS A 173 -11.87 -2.96 -5.13
CA CYS A 173 -10.48 -3.19 -4.81
C CYS A 173 -9.65 -2.13 -5.53
N VAL A 174 -8.91 -1.34 -4.77
CA VAL A 174 -8.08 -0.25 -5.29
C VAL A 174 -6.65 -0.49 -4.82
N VAL A 175 -5.74 -0.64 -5.78
CA VAL A 175 -4.32 -0.92 -5.51
C VAL A 175 -3.48 0.23 -6.03
N ASN A 176 -2.78 0.92 -5.14
CA ASN A 176 -1.87 1.99 -5.49
C ASN A 176 -0.50 1.43 -5.88
N VAL A 177 -0.17 1.47 -7.17
CA VAL A 177 1.13 1.04 -7.69
C VAL A 177 1.76 2.08 -8.62
N PRO A 178 3.09 2.27 -8.59
CA PRO A 178 3.79 3.13 -9.51
C PRO A 178 4.24 2.37 -10.75
N ASP A 179 4.26 3.06 -11.88
CA ASP A 179 5.10 2.68 -13.01
C ASP A 179 6.52 3.22 -12.86
N MET A 180 7.47 2.47 -13.39
CA MET A 180 8.88 2.75 -13.14
C MET A 180 9.75 2.53 -14.36
N TRP A 181 10.94 3.13 -14.34
CA TRP A 181 11.99 2.86 -15.30
C TRP A 181 13.01 1.89 -14.68
N TRP A 182 13.29 0.80 -15.39
CA TRP A 182 14.30 -0.21 -15.05
C TRP A 182 15.13 -0.52 -16.29
N GLN A 183 16.46 -0.41 -16.20
CA GLN A 183 17.40 -0.69 -17.31
C GLN A 183 16.97 -0.05 -18.65
N ASN A 184 16.61 1.24 -18.64
CA ASN A 184 16.08 2.00 -19.80
C ASN A 184 14.77 1.47 -20.41
N GLN A 185 14.08 0.55 -19.74
CA GLN A 185 12.76 0.09 -20.11
C GLN A 185 11.72 0.61 -19.12
N ARG A 186 10.54 0.97 -19.63
CA ARG A 186 9.38 1.30 -18.79
C ARG A 186 8.73 0.00 -18.33
N ILE A 187 8.69 -0.21 -17.02
CA ILE A 187 7.97 -1.29 -16.36
C ILE A 187 6.60 -0.77 -15.95
N THR A 188 5.57 -1.34 -16.56
CA THR A 188 4.16 -1.00 -16.35
C THR A 188 3.53 -1.95 -15.33
N LEU A 189 3.85 -1.73 -14.05
CA LEU A 189 3.43 -2.63 -12.96
C LEU A 189 1.90 -2.72 -12.87
N HIS A 190 1.21 -1.60 -13.08
CA HIS A 190 -0.24 -1.57 -13.07
C HIS A 190 -0.86 -2.49 -14.14
N VAL A 191 -0.30 -2.53 -15.35
CA VAL A 191 -0.79 -3.42 -16.43
C VAL A 191 -0.62 -4.88 -16.03
N SER A 192 0.55 -5.26 -15.53
CA SER A 192 0.82 -6.64 -15.11
C SER A 192 -0.15 -7.09 -14.01
N LEU A 193 -0.42 -6.24 -13.02
CA LEU A 193 -1.39 -6.55 -11.97
C LEU A 193 -2.82 -6.62 -12.47
N ILE A 194 -3.23 -5.71 -13.36
CA ILE A 194 -4.57 -5.74 -13.98
C ILE A 194 -4.79 -7.07 -14.69
N GLU A 195 -3.85 -7.46 -15.56
CA GLU A 195 -3.97 -8.69 -16.33
C GLU A 195 -3.99 -9.94 -15.43
N GLU A 196 -3.18 -9.96 -14.38
CA GLU A 196 -3.18 -11.08 -13.44
C GLU A 196 -4.47 -11.14 -12.61
N MET A 197 -4.91 -10.03 -12.03
CA MET A 197 -6.14 -9.98 -11.24
C MET A 197 -7.38 -10.36 -12.07
N ARG A 198 -7.41 -10.02 -13.36
CA ARG A 198 -8.49 -10.43 -14.27
C ARG A 198 -8.58 -11.94 -14.45
N LYS A 199 -7.45 -12.66 -14.47
CA LYS A 199 -7.44 -14.13 -14.48
C LYS A 199 -8.04 -14.73 -13.21
N ARG A 200 -7.96 -14.00 -12.08
CA ARG A 200 -8.48 -14.39 -10.76
C ARG A 200 -9.91 -13.94 -10.50
N GLY A 201 -10.61 -13.42 -11.52
CA GLY A 201 -12.03 -13.06 -11.43
C GLY A 201 -12.32 -11.58 -11.13
N TYR A 202 -11.30 -10.72 -11.03
CA TYR A 202 -11.53 -9.28 -10.91
C TYR A 202 -11.87 -8.65 -12.27
N GLU A 203 -12.57 -7.52 -12.22
CA GLU A 203 -12.86 -6.68 -13.40
C GLU A 203 -12.20 -5.31 -13.23
N LEU A 204 -11.48 -4.84 -14.24
CA LEU A 204 -10.97 -3.47 -14.26
C LEU A 204 -12.12 -2.49 -14.47
N ARG A 205 -12.37 -1.65 -13.47
CA ARG A 205 -13.39 -0.59 -13.56
C ARG A 205 -12.82 0.76 -14.00
N ASN A 206 -11.70 1.17 -13.43
CA ASN A 206 -11.12 2.48 -13.70
C ASN A 206 -9.63 2.52 -13.35
N VAL A 207 -8.93 3.52 -13.89
CA VAL A 207 -7.54 3.84 -13.56
C VAL A 207 -7.49 5.27 -13.05
N ILE A 208 -7.01 5.47 -11.83
CA ILE A 208 -6.85 6.80 -11.22
C ILE A 208 -5.39 7.20 -11.35
N ILE A 209 -5.10 8.22 -12.16
CA ILE A 209 -3.76 8.78 -12.28
C ILE A 209 -3.56 9.83 -11.19
N TRP A 210 -2.69 9.52 -10.24
CA TRP A 210 -2.26 10.50 -9.25
C TRP A 210 -1.01 11.25 -9.75
N ASP A 211 -1.24 12.46 -10.29
CA ASP A 211 -0.15 13.34 -10.69
C ASP A 211 0.57 13.91 -9.45
N ARG A 212 1.85 13.54 -9.31
CA ARG A 212 2.71 13.98 -8.22
C ARG A 212 3.54 15.21 -8.57
N THR A 213 3.42 15.76 -9.77
CA THR A 213 4.24 16.87 -10.27
C THR A 213 4.24 18.06 -9.30
N ASN A 214 3.09 18.41 -8.71
CA ASN A 214 3.00 19.50 -7.72
C ASN A 214 3.65 19.17 -6.36
N VAL A 215 3.73 17.89 -5.98
CA VAL A 215 4.34 17.43 -4.72
C VAL A 215 5.86 17.23 -4.88
N VAL A 216 6.29 16.83 -6.08
CA VAL A 216 7.68 16.49 -6.38
C VAL A 216 8.45 17.70 -6.91
N ASN A 217 7.81 18.66 -7.57
CA ASN A 217 8.48 19.88 -8.05
C ASN A 217 8.90 20.85 -6.93
N GLN A 218 8.32 20.75 -5.72
CA GLN A 218 8.91 21.42 -4.54
C GLN A 218 10.22 20.77 -4.06
N ILE A 219 10.51 19.54 -4.51
CA ILE A 219 11.69 18.73 -4.14
C ILE A 219 12.64 18.56 -5.35
N GLY A 220 12.29 19.07 -6.53
CA GLY A 220 13.13 19.10 -7.72
C GLY A 220 13.45 17.73 -8.32
N ILE A 221 12.47 16.83 -8.40
CA ILE A 221 12.61 15.57 -9.14
C ILE A 221 11.54 15.51 -10.23
N PHE A 222 11.90 15.87 -11.46
CA PHE A 222 11.05 15.60 -12.61
C PHE A 222 11.10 14.10 -12.91
N GLY A 223 9.94 13.44 -13.00
CA GLY A 223 9.82 12.03 -13.34
C GLY A 223 8.39 11.56 -13.50
#